data_AF-A0A9D5MHG0-F1
#
_entry.id   AF-A0A9D5MHG0-F1
#
_cell.length_a   1.000
_cell.length_b   1.000
_cell.length_c   1.000
_cell.angle_alpha   90.00
_cell.angle_beta   90.00
_cell.angle_gamma   90.00
#
_symmetry.space_group_name_H-M   'P 1'
#
loop_
_entity.id
_entity.type
_entity.pdbx_description
1 polymer ?
#
loop_
_entity_poly.entity_id
_entity_poly.type
_entity_poly.pdbx_seq_one_letter_code
_entity_poly.pdbx_strand_id
1 'polypeptide(L)'
;LTLPLRTARLDDVLRRMLEDYAQLTADTESDDYILIETGGTTYRVDHDRILYIEALDKYLVIHTGRQNITVRRSLAAMEKTLPEQFIRCHRSVIINRQYVERIQLNEMTLTMTNGDLLPISRGQRAAIRGLIDEKGG
;
A
#
# COMPACT_ATOMS: atom_id res chain seq x y z
N LEU A 1 -43.42 -10.74 -22.69
CA LEU A 1 -43.61 -10.94 -21.23
C LEU A 1 -42.31 -10.56 -20.52
N THR A 2 -42.13 -9.28 -20.17
CA THR A 2 -40.98 -8.82 -19.37
C THR A 2 -41.24 -9.18 -17.92
N LEU A 3 -40.50 -10.16 -17.40
CA LEU A 3 -40.53 -10.52 -15.98
C LEU A 3 -40.06 -9.32 -15.16
N PRO A 4 -40.88 -8.75 -14.26
CA PRO A 4 -40.40 -7.78 -13.31
C PRO A 4 -39.55 -8.57 -12.33
N LEU A 5 -38.23 -8.51 -12.49
CA LEU A 5 -37.32 -8.89 -11.42
C LEU A 5 -37.73 -8.04 -10.22
N ARG A 6 -38.36 -8.73 -9.27
CA ARG A 6 -38.95 -8.23 -8.03
C ARG A 6 -37.89 -7.37 -7.33
N THR A 7 -37.97 -6.04 -7.51
CA THR A 7 -36.95 -5.04 -7.13
C THR A 7 -36.47 -5.19 -5.69
N ALA A 8 -37.37 -5.55 -4.78
CA ALA A 8 -37.07 -5.80 -3.37
C ALA A 8 -35.98 -6.86 -3.13
N ARG A 9 -35.91 -7.92 -3.95
CA ARG A 9 -34.89 -8.98 -3.77
C ARG A 9 -33.49 -8.54 -4.18
N LEU A 10 -33.38 -7.61 -5.13
CA LEU A 10 -32.09 -7.10 -5.57
C LEU A 10 -31.53 -6.12 -4.54
N ASP A 11 -32.39 -5.24 -4.00
CA ASP A 11 -32.01 -4.29 -2.96
C ASP A 11 -31.53 -5.00 -1.69
N ASP A 12 -32.21 -6.07 -1.27
CA ASP A 12 -31.82 -6.88 -0.12
C ASP A 12 -30.47 -7.57 -0.33
N VAL A 13 -30.20 -8.06 -1.55
CA VAL A 13 -28.92 -8.67 -1.90
C VAL A 13 -27.82 -7.62 -1.92
N LEU A 14 -28.05 -6.46 -2.52
CA LEU A 14 -27.09 -5.35 -2.56
C LEU A 14 -26.78 -4.81 -1.17
N ARG A 15 -27.78 -4.67 -0.30
CA ARG A 15 -27.58 -4.27 1.11
C ARG A 15 -26.72 -5.27 1.86
N ARG A 16 -27.02 -6.56 1.74
CA ARG A 16 -26.19 -7.61 2.37
C ARG A 16 -24.76 -7.60 1.86
N MET A 17 -24.56 -7.43 0.55
CA MET A 17 -23.22 -7.31 -0.02
C MET A 17 -22.47 -6.06 0.49
N LEU A 18 -23.15 -4.94 0.68
CA LEU A 18 -22.56 -3.72 1.25
C LEU A 18 -22.26 -3.88 2.75
N GLU A 19 -23.13 -4.56 3.50
CA GLU A 19 -22.93 -4.88 4.92
C GLU A 19 -21.77 -5.85 5.10
N ASP A 20 -21.72 -6.91 4.29
CA ASP A 20 -20.62 -7.88 4.29
C ASP A 20 -19.30 -7.20 3.94
N TYR A 21 -19.29 -6.29 2.95
CA TYR A 21 -18.11 -5.49 2.59
C TYR A 21 -17.69 -4.54 3.71
N ALA A 22 -18.63 -3.86 4.37
CA ALA A 22 -18.35 -2.99 5.50
C ALA A 22 -17.77 -3.77 6.69
N GLN A 23 -18.29 -4.97 6.96
CA GLN A 23 -17.81 -5.85 8.02
C GLN A 23 -16.41 -6.38 7.72
N LEU A 24 -16.14 -6.75 6.45
CA LEU A 24 -14.80 -7.12 5.97
C LEU A 24 -13.78 -5.99 6.16
N THR A 25 -14.19 -4.73 6.01
CA THR A 25 -13.31 -3.57 6.23
C THR A 25 -13.17 -3.17 7.71
N ALA A 26 -14.15 -3.50 8.56
CA ALA A 26 -14.15 -3.14 9.98
C ALA A 26 -13.20 -4.00 10.84
N ASP A 27 -12.93 -5.25 10.43
CA ASP A 27 -12.02 -6.15 11.17
C ASP A 27 -10.52 -5.84 10.94
N THR A 28 -10.20 -4.83 10.13
CA THR A 28 -8.84 -4.35 9.87
C THR A 28 -8.68 -2.92 10.38
N GLU A 29 -8.95 -2.66 11.67
CA GLU A 29 -8.67 -1.34 12.29
C GLU A 29 -7.16 -1.13 12.50
N SER A 30 -6.39 -1.10 11.40
CA SER A 30 -5.27 -0.17 11.32
C SER A 30 -5.86 1.15 10.84
N ASP A 31 -5.58 2.26 11.53
CA ASP A 31 -5.89 3.60 11.01
C ASP A 31 -5.52 3.67 9.52
N ASP A 32 -6.40 4.17 8.65
CA ASP A 32 -6.15 4.35 7.20
C ASP A 32 -5.02 5.36 6.89
N TYR A 33 -4.30 5.81 7.91
CA TYR A 33 -3.28 6.85 7.84
C TYR A 33 -2.18 6.62 8.87
N ILE A 34 -1.04 7.27 8.65
CA ILE A 34 0.02 7.46 9.64
C ILE A 34 0.14 8.93 10.02
N LEU A 35 0.41 9.19 11.30
CA LEU A 35 0.84 10.50 11.77
C LEU A 35 2.37 10.60 11.72
N ILE A 36 2.87 11.63 11.05
CA ILE A 36 4.30 11.90 10.90
C ILE A 36 4.61 13.25 11.52
N GLU A 37 5.37 13.23 12.61
CA GLU A 37 5.85 14.44 13.28
C GLU A 37 7.25 14.80 12.78
N THR A 38 7.41 15.99 12.21
CA THR A 38 8.70 16.49 11.74
C THR A 38 8.71 18.02 11.72
N GLY A 39 9.81 18.62 12.18
CA GLY A 39 9.97 20.08 12.19
C GLY A 39 8.89 20.83 12.98
N GLY A 40 8.34 20.23 14.05
CA GLY A 40 7.24 20.82 14.84
C GLY A 40 5.87 20.78 14.16
N THR A 41 5.75 20.11 13.01
CA THR A 41 4.49 19.91 12.29
C THR A 41 4.08 18.45 12.35
N THR A 42 2.78 18.19 12.50
CA THR A 42 2.19 16.85 12.40
C THR A 42 1.50 16.71 11.06
N TYR A 43 1.93 15.74 10.27
CA TYR A 43 1.31 15.39 9.00
C TYR A 43 0.44 14.15 9.19
N ARG A 44 -0.83 14.26 8.83
CA ARG A 44 -1.70 13.08 8.65
C ARG A 44 -1.56 12.60 7.20
N VAL A 45 -1.03 11.40 7.01
CA VAL A 45 -0.74 10.84 5.68
C VAL A 45 -1.55 9.56 5.49
N ASP A 46 -2.56 9.61 4.63
CA ASP A 46 -3.34 8.43 4.27
C ASP A 46 -2.45 7.36 3.62
N HIS A 47 -2.61 6.10 4.01
CA HIS A 47 -1.85 4.97 3.48
C HIS A 47 -2.01 4.83 1.96
N ASP A 48 -3.23 5.08 1.47
CA ASP A 48 -3.57 5.07 0.06
C ASP A 48 -2.87 6.17 -0.75
N ARG A 49 -2.20 7.14 -0.13
CA ARG A 49 -1.44 8.21 -0.81
C ARG A 49 0.06 7.99 -0.80
N ILE A 50 0.55 7.01 -0.06
CA ILE A 50 1.98 6.69 0.03
C ILE A 50 2.34 5.71 -1.08
N LEU A 51 3.27 6.11 -1.94
CA LEU A 51 3.79 5.27 -3.02
C LEU A 51 4.86 4.32 -2.47
N TYR A 52 5.86 4.89 -1.80
CA TYR A 52 6.93 4.13 -1.14
C TYR A 52 7.63 4.99 -0.09
N ILE A 53 8.46 4.34 0.72
CA ILE A 53 9.29 4.96 1.74
C ILE A 53 10.71 4.48 1.52
N GLU A 54 11.65 5.41 1.45
CA GLU A 54 13.07 5.09 1.35
C GLU A 54 13.87 5.67 2.51
N ALA A 55 14.92 4.95 2.90
CA ALA A 55 15.90 5.42 3.86
C ALA A 55 17.04 6.14 3.15
N LEU A 56 17.24 7.41 3.48
CA LEU A 56 18.36 8.25 3.04
C LEU A 56 19.12 8.75 4.28
N ASP A 57 20.34 8.24 4.48
CA ASP A 57 21.15 8.48 5.68
C ASP A 57 20.37 8.15 6.97
N LYS A 58 20.15 9.12 7.86
CA LYS A 58 19.42 8.98 9.13
C LYS A 58 17.92 9.32 9.03
N TYR A 59 17.42 9.54 7.82
CA TYR A 59 16.05 9.96 7.56
C TYR A 59 15.31 8.94 6.69
N LEU A 60 13.99 8.92 6.86
CA LEU A 60 13.08 8.34 5.90
C LEU A 60 12.48 9.46 5.06
N VAL A 61 12.41 9.23 3.75
CA VAL A 61 11.61 10.02 2.82
C VAL A 61 10.38 9.22 2.47
N ILE A 62 9.23 9.75 2.82
CA ILE A 62 7.91 9.21 2.50
C ILE A 62 7.47 9.87 1.19
N HIS A 63 7.44 9.09 0.12
CA HIS A 63 7.04 9.55 -1.20
C HIS A 63 5.53 9.40 -1.34
N THR A 64 4.85 10.52 -1.56
CA THR A 64 3.39 10.56 -1.76
C THR A 64 3.07 11.15 -3.12
N GLY A 65 1.82 11.01 -3.57
CA GLY A 65 1.37 11.64 -4.82
C GLY A 65 1.35 13.17 -4.82
N ARG A 66 1.54 13.83 -3.66
CA ARG A 66 1.51 15.30 -3.54
C ARG A 66 2.87 15.90 -3.22
N GLN A 67 3.56 15.34 -2.24
CA GLN A 67 4.83 15.85 -1.74
C GLN A 67 5.63 14.78 -1.01
N ASN A 68 6.91 15.03 -0.81
CA ASN A 68 7.76 14.16 0.00
C ASN A 68 7.83 14.67 1.44
N ILE A 69 7.74 13.76 2.40
CA ILE A 69 7.83 14.08 3.83
C ILE A 69 9.06 13.39 4.40
N THR A 70 9.96 14.18 5.00
CA THR A 70 11.20 13.68 5.59
C THR A 70 11.08 13.59 7.11
N VAL A 71 11.32 12.40 7.67
CA VAL A 71 11.22 12.13 9.11
C VAL A 71 12.45 11.40 9.63
N ARG A 72 12.92 11.75 10.83
CA ARG A 72 14.03 11.06 11.48
C ARG A 72 13.53 9.81 12.21
N ARG A 73 13.42 8.70 11.48
CA ARG A 73 12.97 7.39 11.99
C ARG A 73 13.75 6.27 11.30
N SER A 74 13.79 5.08 11.89
CA SER A 74 14.36 3.91 11.20
C SER A 74 13.31 3.23 10.32
N LEU A 75 13.76 2.65 9.21
CA LEU A 75 12.85 1.95 8.28
C LEU A 75 12.15 0.77 8.97
N ALA A 76 12.86 0.04 9.84
CA ALA A 76 12.29 -1.07 10.61
C ALA A 76 11.24 -0.62 11.64
N ALA A 77 11.38 0.58 12.22
CA ALA A 77 10.36 1.13 13.11
C ALA A 77 9.13 1.59 12.33
N MET A 78 9.32 2.14 11.12
CA MET A 78 8.22 2.52 10.23
C MET A 78 7.45 1.30 9.73
N GLU A 79 8.15 0.24 9.32
CA GLU A 79 7.56 -1.02 8.84
C GLU A 79 6.52 -1.60 9.80
N LYS A 80 6.78 -1.53 11.11
CA LYS A 80 5.86 -2.03 12.15
C LYS A 80 4.55 -1.25 12.28
N THR A 81 4.48 -0.04 11.75
CA THR A 81 3.28 0.80 11.82
C THR A 81 2.50 0.84 10.51
N LEU A 82 2.99 0.14 9.48
CA LEU A 82 2.35 0.12 8.17
C LEU A 82 1.48 -1.14 8.02
N PRO A 83 0.35 -1.05 7.32
CA PRO A 83 -0.49 -2.20 7.01
C PRO A 83 0.16 -3.12 5.98
N GLU A 84 -0.44 -4.28 5.76
CA GLU A 84 0.09 -5.37 4.94
C GLU A 84 0.36 -4.98 3.47
N GLN A 85 -0.31 -3.95 2.93
CA GLN A 85 -0.05 -3.47 1.57
C GLN A 85 1.38 -2.92 1.38
N PHE A 86 2.08 -2.61 2.48
CA PHE A 86 3.45 -2.13 2.45
C PHE A 86 4.45 -3.29 2.55
N ILE A 87 5.31 -3.42 1.55
CA ILE A 87 6.22 -4.55 1.43
C ILE A 87 7.64 -4.04 1.34
N ARG A 88 8.52 -4.59 2.17
CA ARG A 88 9.94 -4.27 2.13
C ARG A 88 10.62 -4.98 0.97
N CYS A 89 10.88 -4.27 -0.12
CA CYS A 89 11.55 -4.85 -1.30
C CYS A 89 13.09 -4.79 -1.19
N HIS A 90 13.63 -3.85 -0.40
CA HIS A 90 15.06 -3.65 -0.23
C HIS A 90 15.41 -3.26 1.21
N ARG A 91 16.69 -3.36 1.60
CA ARG A 91 17.14 -2.96 2.95
C ARG A 91 16.82 -1.50 3.29
N SER A 92 16.68 -0.65 2.28
CA SER A 92 16.40 0.78 2.38
C SER A 92 15.05 1.20 1.78
N VAL A 93 14.18 0.28 1.35
CA VAL A 93 12.95 0.63 0.64
C VAL A 93 11.78 -0.25 1.09
N ILE A 94 10.65 0.39 1.40
CA ILE A 94 9.33 -0.22 1.59
C ILE A 94 8.41 0.37 0.52
N ILE A 95 7.76 -0.46 -0.28
CA ILE A 95 6.84 -0.04 -1.35
C ILE A 95 5.40 -0.29 -0.93
N ASN A 96 4.46 0.51 -1.44
CA ASN A 96 3.04 0.16 -1.42
C ASN A 96 2.72 -0.65 -2.68
N ARG A 97 2.25 -1.90 -2.51
CA ARG A 97 1.98 -2.81 -3.62
C ARG A 97 0.92 -2.30 -4.60
N GLN A 98 0.04 -1.41 -4.16
CA GLN A 98 -1.00 -0.79 -5.01
C GLN A 98 -0.38 0.08 -6.11
N TYR A 99 0.80 0.65 -5.85
CA TYR A 99 1.50 1.57 -6.76
C TYR A 99 2.64 0.92 -7.54
N VAL A 100 2.75 -0.41 -7.52
CA VAL A 100 3.72 -1.12 -8.36
C VAL A 100 3.15 -1.28 -9.77
N GLU A 101 3.84 -0.70 -10.75
CA GLU A 101 3.49 -0.78 -12.17
C GLU A 101 4.13 -2.02 -12.84
N ARG A 102 5.41 -2.26 -12.58
CA ARG A 102 6.16 -3.34 -13.22
C ARG A 102 7.18 -3.95 -12.27
N ILE A 103 7.34 -5.28 -12.31
CA ILE A 103 8.39 -5.99 -11.57
C ILE A 103 9.30 -6.71 -12.57
N GLN A 104 10.61 -6.54 -12.41
CA GLN A 104 11.65 -7.14 -13.27
C GLN A 104 12.61 -7.96 -12.40
N LEU A 105 12.20 -9.18 -12.06
CA LEU A 105 12.97 -10.05 -11.15
C LEU A 105 14.35 -10.46 -11.71
N ASN A 106 14.54 -10.47 -13.02
CA ASN A 106 15.85 -10.75 -13.62
C ASN A 106 16.84 -9.60 -13.38
N GLU A 107 16.34 -8.37 -13.40
CA GLU A 107 17.12 -7.15 -13.17
C GLU A 107 17.17 -6.76 -11.69
N MET A 108 16.39 -7.44 -10.84
CA MET A 108 16.23 -7.13 -9.42
C MET A 108 15.72 -5.69 -9.21
N THR A 109 14.77 -5.26 -10.04
CA THR A 109 14.16 -3.93 -10.00
C THR A 109 12.64 -4.00 -10.08
N LEU A 110 11.98 -2.95 -9.61
CA LEU A 110 10.56 -2.68 -9.85
C LEU A 110 10.35 -1.21 -10.22
N THR A 111 9.28 -0.93 -10.94
CA THR A 111 8.88 0.41 -11.36
C THR A 111 7.57 0.76 -10.66
N MET A 112 7.55 1.93 -10.01
CA MET A 112 6.36 2.51 -9.39
C MET A 112 5.54 3.28 -10.42
N THR A 113 4.25 3.51 -10.18
CA THR A 113 3.35 4.22 -11.12
C THR A 113 3.72 5.67 -11.40
N ASN A 114 4.59 6.29 -10.58
CA ASN A 114 5.14 7.61 -10.85
C ASN A 114 6.41 7.57 -11.73
N GLY A 115 6.84 6.39 -12.17
CA GLY A 115 8.02 6.16 -13.00
C GLY A 115 9.30 5.83 -12.23
N ASP A 116 9.29 5.86 -10.90
CA ASP A 116 10.49 5.60 -10.10
C ASP A 116 10.93 4.14 -10.20
N LEU A 117 12.24 3.93 -10.43
CA LEU A 117 12.87 2.61 -10.50
C LEU A 117 13.53 2.27 -9.16
N LEU A 118 13.01 1.26 -8.46
CA LEU A 118 13.45 0.88 -7.13
C LEU A 118 14.14 -0.50 -7.13
N PRO A 119 15.20 -0.68 -6.31
CA PRO A 119 15.91 -1.95 -6.24
C PRO A 119 15.13 -3.00 -5.43
N ILE A 120 15.37 -4.26 -5.75
CA ILE A 120 14.91 -5.43 -5.00
C ILE A 120 16.14 -6.14 -4.44
N SER A 121 16.13 -6.46 -3.15
CA SER A 121 17.18 -7.28 -2.55
C SER A 121 16.94 -8.77 -2.81
N ARG A 122 18.02 -9.56 -2.94
CA ARG A 122 17.93 -11.01 -3.21
C ARG A 122 17.04 -11.75 -2.20
N GLY A 123 17.12 -11.39 -0.91
CA GLY A 123 16.30 -11.99 0.15
C GLY A 123 14.81 -11.69 0.03
N GLN A 124 14.43 -10.60 -0.65
CA GLN A 124 13.03 -10.19 -0.82
C GLN A 124 12.41 -10.68 -2.12
N ARG A 125 13.18 -11.40 -2.96
CA ARG A 125 12.70 -11.90 -4.26
C ARG A 125 11.46 -12.79 -4.13
N ALA A 126 11.41 -13.65 -3.11
CA ALA A 126 10.28 -14.55 -2.90
C ALA A 126 9.00 -13.79 -2.53
N ALA A 127 9.10 -12.82 -1.62
CA ALA A 127 7.97 -11.97 -1.23
C ALA A 127 7.42 -11.16 -2.41
N ILE A 128 8.33 -10.54 -3.19
CA ILE A 128 7.93 -9.75 -4.37
C ILE A 128 7.34 -10.63 -5.49
N ARG A 129 7.78 -11.89 -5.63
CA ARG A 129 7.19 -12.81 -6.60
C ARG A 129 5.72 -13.10 -6.31
N GLY A 130 5.34 -13.26 -5.04
CA GLY A 130 3.94 -13.48 -4.64
C GLY A 130 2.99 -12.38 -5.12
N LEU A 131 3.46 -11.14 -5.22
CA LEU A 131 2.66 -10.01 -5.74
C LEU A 131 2.25 -10.17 -7.21
N ILE A 132 3.05 -10.89 -8.00
CA ILE A 132 2.76 -11.12 -9.42
C ILE A 132 1.67 -12.17 -9.56
N ASP A 133 1.76 -13.22 -8.74
CA ASP A 133 0.84 -14.36 -8.78
C ASP A 133 -0.58 -13.95 -8.34
N GLU A 134 -0.71 -12.98 -7.43
CA GLU A 134 -2.00 -12.43 -6.96
C GLU A 134 -2.75 -11.56 -8.00
N LYS A 135 -2.05 -10.94 -8.94
CA LYS A 135 -2.67 -10.11 -10.00
C LYS A 135 -2.96 -10.89 -11.30
N GLY A 136 -2.57 -12.16 -11.37
CA GLY A 136 -2.66 -13.01 -12.55
C GLY A 136 -3.73 -14.11 -12.53
N GLY A 137 -4.60 -14.13 -11.51
CA GLY A 137 -5.77 -15.03 -11.40
C GLY A 137 -7.07 -14.24 -11.46
#